data_AF-A0A935H9K1-F1
#
_entry.id   AF-A0A935H9K1-F1
#
_cell.length_a   1.000
_cell.length_b   1.000
_cell.length_c   1.000
_cell.angle_alpha   90.00
_cell.angle_beta   90.00
_cell.angle_gamma   90.00
#
_symmetry.space_group_name_H-M   'P 1'
#
loop_
_entity.id
_entity.type
_entity.pdbx_description
1 polymer ?
#
loop_
_entity_poly.entity_id
_entity_poly.type
_entity_poly.pdbx_seq_one_letter_code
_entity_poly.pdbx_strand_id
1 'polypeptide(L)'
;MFKKFIIPLLMAAALVTAFNYYGWKGVALVGTGLVFWLLLHFNRTMQVLKRAANRPIGYVDSAVMLNAKLNKGVTLLHVIALTKSLGELQSAKDAQPEVFRWTDGTQSNVTCTFDEGKLSTWVLWRPEQTAETVETPVTEVKPSVL
;
A
#
# COMPACT_ATOMS: atom_id res chain seq x y z
N MET A 1 5.30 -22.39 -10.91
CA MET A 1 6.35 -22.33 -9.86
C MET A 1 7.77 -22.39 -10.44
N PHE A 2 8.03 -23.18 -11.51
CA PHE A 2 9.36 -23.37 -12.11
C PHE A 2 10.03 -22.15 -12.78
N LYS A 3 9.27 -21.16 -13.28
CA LYS A 3 9.84 -19.97 -13.97
C LYS A 3 10.79 -19.12 -13.10
N LYS A 4 10.68 -19.18 -11.77
CA LYS A 4 11.50 -18.38 -10.85
C LYS A 4 12.95 -18.88 -10.71
N PHE A 5 13.23 -20.15 -11.07
CA PHE A 5 14.56 -20.75 -10.96
C PHE A 5 15.34 -20.81 -12.29
N ILE A 6 14.69 -20.50 -13.41
CA ILE A 6 15.33 -20.53 -14.74
C ILE A 6 16.39 -19.44 -14.86
N ILE A 7 16.14 -18.26 -14.28
CA ILE A 7 17.03 -17.10 -14.35
C ILE A 7 18.37 -17.34 -13.62
N PRO A 8 18.40 -17.80 -12.34
CA PRO A 8 19.67 -18.10 -11.68
C PRO A 8 20.42 -19.27 -12.33
N LEU A 9 19.71 -20.26 -12.87
CA LEU A 9 20.31 -21.39 -13.58
C LEU A 9 21.02 -20.95 -14.87
N LEU A 10 20.40 -20.06 -15.65
CA LEU A 10 21.00 -19.48 -16.85
C LEU A 10 22.23 -18.62 -16.53
N MET A 11 22.19 -17.84 -15.43
CA MET A 11 23.34 -17.04 -14.99
C MET A 11 24.53 -17.92 -14.59
N ALA A 12 24.29 -19.02 -13.87
CA ALA A 12 25.34 -19.97 -13.51
C ALA A 12 25.95 -20.65 -14.75
N ALA A 13 25.10 -21.08 -15.69
CA ALA A 13 25.55 -21.69 -16.95
C ALA A 13 26.38 -20.71 -17.80
N ALA A 14 25.98 -19.44 -17.89
CA ALA A 14 26.72 -18.40 -18.60
C ALA A 14 28.09 -18.10 -18.00
N LEU A 15 28.23 -18.14 -16.67
CA LEU A 15 29.52 -17.97 -16.00
C LEU A 15 30.48 -19.14 -16.29
N VAL A 16 29.98 -20.38 -16.28
CA VAL A 16 30.78 -21.59 -16.55
C VAL A 16 31.24 -21.63 -18.01
N THR A 17 30.39 -21.26 -18.96
CA THR A 17 30.75 -21.23 -20.39
C THR A 17 31.71 -20.08 -20.71
N ALA A 18 31.52 -18.90 -20.10
CA ALA A 18 32.43 -17.77 -20.27
C ALA A 18 33.84 -18.05 -19.73
N PHE A 19 33.95 -18.76 -18.60
CA PHE A 19 35.25 -19.16 -18.05
C PHE A 19 35.97 -20.16 -18.96
N ASN A 20 35.25 -21.14 -19.53
CA ASN A 20 35.85 -22.14 -20.42
C ASN A 20 36.39 -21.56 -21.74
N TYR A 21 35.67 -20.61 -22.36
CA TYR A 21 36.05 -20.09 -23.68
C TYR A 21 36.97 -18.86 -23.65
N TYR A 22 36.80 -17.97 -22.67
CA TYR A 22 37.47 -16.66 -22.63
C TYR A 22 38.29 -16.43 -21.35
N GLY A 23 38.36 -17.43 -20.46
CA GLY A 23 39.07 -17.35 -19.19
C GLY A 23 38.60 -16.16 -18.34
N TRP A 24 39.55 -15.43 -17.76
CA TRP A 24 39.27 -14.30 -16.88
C TRP A 24 38.58 -13.11 -17.55
N LYS A 25 38.77 -12.89 -18.86
CA LYS A 25 38.11 -11.80 -19.59
C LYS A 25 36.61 -12.04 -19.72
N GLY A 26 36.19 -13.30 -19.91
CA GLY A 26 34.79 -13.69 -19.97
C GLY A 26 34.06 -13.50 -18.63
N VAL A 27 34.73 -13.89 -17.53
CA VAL A 27 34.18 -13.70 -16.18
C VAL A 27 34.01 -12.23 -15.84
N ALA A 28 34.97 -11.38 -16.21
CA ALA A 28 34.86 -9.93 -16.00
C ALA A 28 33.65 -9.34 -16.75
N LEU A 29 33.39 -9.77 -17.99
CA LEU A 29 32.27 -9.29 -18.79
C LEU A 29 30.91 -9.74 -18.22
N VAL A 30 30.75 -11.04 -17.95
CA VAL A 30 29.50 -11.58 -17.38
C VAL A 30 29.28 -11.06 -15.96
N GLY A 31 30.32 -10.97 -15.15
CA GLY A 31 30.25 -10.40 -13.80
C GLY A 31 29.78 -8.95 -13.81
N THR A 32 30.30 -8.12 -14.72
CA THR A 32 29.87 -6.72 -14.87
C THR A 32 28.40 -6.64 -15.28
N GLY A 33 27.97 -7.45 -16.25
CA GLY A 33 26.56 -7.52 -16.67
C GLY A 33 25.63 -7.99 -15.56
N LEU A 34 26.08 -8.94 -14.74
CA LEU A 34 25.31 -9.48 -13.61
C LEU A 34 25.19 -8.44 -12.50
N VAL A 35 26.27 -7.74 -12.16
CA VAL A 35 26.25 -6.64 -11.19
C VAL A 35 25.33 -5.51 -11.67
N PHE A 36 25.42 -5.12 -12.94
CA PHE A 36 24.54 -4.12 -13.54
C PHE A 36 23.06 -4.54 -13.47
N TRP A 37 22.76 -5.78 -13.85
CA TRP A 37 21.42 -6.34 -13.75
C TRP A 37 20.92 -6.37 -12.30
N LEU A 38 21.77 -6.76 -11.35
CA LEU A 38 21.46 -6.80 -9.92
C LEU A 38 21.14 -5.40 -9.38
N LEU A 39 21.92 -4.38 -9.75
CA LEU A 39 21.67 -2.98 -9.39
C LEU A 39 20.31 -2.49 -9.90
N LEU A 40 19.96 -2.80 -11.15
CA LEU A 40 18.65 -2.46 -11.72
C LEU A 40 17.51 -3.21 -11.02
N HIS A 41 17.71 -4.48 -10.72
CA HIS A 41 16.74 -5.30 -9.98
C HIS A 41 16.54 -4.76 -8.56
N PHE A 42 17.64 -4.39 -7.90
CA PHE A 42 17.63 -3.81 -6.56
C PHE A 42 16.88 -2.47 -6.54
N ASN A 43 17.09 -1.61 -7.53
CA ASN A 43 16.35 -0.35 -7.68
C ASN A 43 14.84 -0.59 -7.84
N ARG A 44 14.42 -1.63 -8.57
CA ARG A 44 13.00 -1.99 -8.71
C ARG A 44 12.38 -2.44 -7.38
N THR A 45 13.09 -3.23 -6.58
CA THR A 45 12.63 -3.62 -5.23
C THR A 45 12.59 -2.43 -4.27
N MET A 46 13.58 -1.53 -4.36
CA MET A 46 13.66 -0.33 -3.52
C MET A 46 12.52 0.65 -3.80
N GLN A 47 12.04 0.75 -5.04
CA GLN A 47 10.86 1.56 -5.38
C GLN A 47 9.56 1.04 -4.76
N VAL A 48 9.41 -0.28 -4.61
CA VAL A 48 8.25 -0.88 -3.94
C VAL A 48 8.28 -0.58 -2.43
N LEU A 49 9.46 -0.72 -1.80
CA LEU A 49 9.67 -0.35 -0.41
C LEU A 49 9.47 1.15 -0.17
N LYS A 50 9.97 2.02 -1.06
CA LYS A 50 9.71 3.47 -1.02
C LYS A 50 8.22 3.82 -1.11
N ARG A 51 7.44 3.11 -1.93
CA ARG A 51 5.98 3.30 -2.00
C ARG A 51 5.26 2.87 -0.72
N ALA A 52 5.77 1.87 0.00
CA ALA A 52 5.22 1.47 1.29
C ALA A 52 5.65 2.42 2.43
N ALA A 53 6.90 2.90 2.40
CA ALA A 53 7.47 3.81 3.40
C ALA A 53 6.97 5.26 3.27
N ASN A 54 6.54 5.70 2.08
CA ASN A 54 5.93 7.02 1.87
C ASN A 54 4.44 7.07 2.27
N ARG A 55 3.88 6.03 2.91
CA ARG A 55 2.52 6.11 3.43
C ARG A 55 2.54 6.98 4.69
N PRO A 56 1.83 8.13 4.70
CA PRO A 56 1.79 8.99 5.88
C PRO A 56 1.26 8.22 7.09
N ILE A 57 1.79 8.55 8.27
CA ILE A 57 1.25 8.07 9.54
C ILE A 57 -0.25 8.41 9.57
N GLY A 58 -1.08 7.45 9.96
CA GLY A 58 -2.53 7.60 9.96
C GLY A 58 -3.17 7.50 8.57
N TYR A 59 -2.47 7.13 7.50
CA TYR A 59 -3.12 6.98 6.18
C TYR A 59 -3.71 5.58 5.94
N VAL A 60 -4.89 5.50 5.33
CA VAL A 60 -5.48 4.24 4.82
C VAL A 60 -6.01 4.42 3.39
N ASP A 61 -5.96 3.35 2.59
CA ASP A 61 -6.40 3.38 1.19
C ASP A 61 -7.91 3.68 1.06
N SER A 62 -8.75 3.25 2.01
CA SER A 62 -10.17 3.60 2.12
C SER A 62 -10.68 3.40 3.54
N ALA A 63 -11.23 4.47 4.14
CA ALA A 63 -11.80 4.45 5.48
C ALA A 63 -13.03 3.53 5.56
N VAL A 64 -13.86 3.51 4.52
CA VAL A 64 -15.06 2.66 4.45
C VAL A 64 -14.69 1.17 4.41
N MET A 65 -13.69 0.82 3.61
CA MET A 65 -13.25 -0.58 3.52
C MET A 65 -12.54 -1.03 4.80
N LEU A 66 -11.81 -0.14 5.48
CA LEU A 66 -11.29 -0.43 6.80
C LEU A 66 -12.44 -0.70 7.78
N ASN A 67 -13.41 0.20 7.87
CA ASN A 67 -14.59 0.06 8.73
C ASN A 67 -15.31 -1.27 8.52
N ALA A 68 -15.44 -1.75 7.28
CA ALA A 68 -16.07 -3.04 6.97
C ALA A 68 -15.26 -4.27 7.42
N LYS A 69 -13.94 -4.13 7.58
CA LYS A 69 -13.04 -5.23 8.00
C LYS A 69 -12.79 -5.25 9.51
N LEU A 70 -13.17 -4.20 10.23
CA LEU A 70 -13.00 -4.12 11.68
C LEU A 70 -13.97 -5.05 12.40
N ASN A 71 -13.44 -5.74 13.41
CA ASN A 71 -14.19 -6.66 14.25
C ASN A 71 -13.78 -6.42 15.71
N LYS A 72 -14.71 -6.56 16.65
CA LYS A 72 -14.40 -6.43 18.08
C LYS A 72 -13.33 -7.44 18.50
N GLY A 73 -12.41 -7.01 19.35
CA GLY A 73 -11.37 -7.86 19.93
C GLY A 73 -10.14 -8.09 19.06
N VAL A 74 -10.08 -7.59 17.82
CA VAL A 74 -8.84 -7.62 17.02
C VAL A 74 -7.79 -6.72 17.66
N THR A 75 -6.52 -7.10 17.54
CA THR A 75 -5.43 -6.33 18.14
C THR A 75 -5.06 -5.12 17.29
N LEU A 76 -4.42 -4.12 17.91
CA LEU A 76 -3.84 -2.98 17.17
C LEU A 76 -2.92 -3.44 16.02
N LEU A 77 -2.10 -4.46 16.28
CA LEU A 77 -1.20 -5.02 15.27
C LEU A 77 -1.95 -5.61 14.07
N HIS A 78 -3.10 -6.25 14.30
CA HIS A 78 -3.96 -6.74 13.22
C HIS A 78 -4.48 -5.58 12.35
N VAL A 79 -4.91 -4.48 12.96
CA VAL A 79 -5.39 -3.29 12.23
C VAL A 79 -4.25 -2.66 11.42
N ILE A 80 -3.05 -2.54 12.00
CA ILE A 80 -1.86 -2.04 11.29
C ILE A 80 -1.51 -2.94 10.10
N ALA A 81 -1.64 -4.27 10.24
CA ALA A 81 -1.41 -5.19 9.13
C ALA A 81 -2.44 -5.01 7.99
N LEU A 82 -3.70 -4.68 8.32
CA LEU A 82 -4.75 -4.40 7.34
C LEU A 82 -4.53 -3.07 6.60
N THR A 83 -4.13 -2.01 7.31
CA THR A 83 -3.93 -0.67 6.73
C THR A 83 -2.55 -0.48 6.12
N LYS A 84 -1.57 -1.29 6.54
CA LYS A 84 -0.14 -1.13 6.25
C LYS A 84 0.39 0.25 6.66
N SER A 85 -0.22 0.84 7.69
CA SER A 85 0.13 2.16 8.22
C SER A 85 -0.06 2.18 9.72
N LEU A 86 0.87 2.82 10.42
CA LEU A 86 0.72 3.13 11.83
C LEU A 86 -0.44 4.12 11.99
N GLY A 87 -1.37 3.85 12.91
CA GLY A 87 -2.45 4.80 13.21
C GLY A 87 -1.91 6.09 13.82
N GLU A 88 -2.60 7.20 13.59
CA GLU A 88 -2.29 8.46 14.27
C GLU A 88 -2.82 8.39 15.71
N LEU A 89 -1.92 8.38 16.70
CA LEU A 89 -2.30 8.35 18.11
C LEU A 89 -3.00 9.67 18.49
N GLN A 90 -4.23 9.57 18.98
CA GLN A 90 -5.06 10.70 19.44
C GLN A 90 -5.11 10.79 20.98
N SER A 91 -4.79 9.70 21.69
CA SER A 91 -4.69 9.69 23.15
C SER A 91 -3.31 10.12 23.62
N ALA A 92 -3.18 10.46 24.92
CA ALA A 92 -1.87 10.66 25.52
C ALA A 92 -1.04 9.37 25.41
N LYS A 93 0.28 9.54 25.26
CA LYS A 93 1.20 8.40 25.21
C LYS A 93 1.07 7.58 26.50
N ASP A 94 0.99 6.27 26.35
CA ASP A 94 0.86 5.30 27.46
C ASP A 94 -0.47 5.41 28.26
N ALA A 95 -1.48 6.14 27.76
CA ALA A 95 -2.80 6.22 28.38
C ALA A 95 -3.78 5.18 27.81
N GLN A 96 -4.59 4.59 28.70
CA GLN A 96 -5.71 3.72 28.34
C GLN A 96 -7.04 4.47 28.52
N PRO A 97 -8.00 4.31 27.59
CA PRO A 97 -7.91 3.54 26.34
C PRO A 97 -7.08 4.26 25.27
N GLU A 98 -6.36 3.49 24.45
CA GLU A 98 -5.57 4.01 23.33
C GLU A 98 -6.49 4.34 22.14
N VAL A 99 -6.38 5.55 21.59
CA VAL A 99 -7.21 5.98 20.45
C VAL A 99 -6.31 6.21 19.24
N PHE A 100 -6.58 5.49 18.16
CA PHE A 100 -5.85 5.63 16.89
C PHE A 100 -6.79 6.04 15.75
N ARG A 101 -6.33 6.94 14.90
CA ARG A 101 -7.06 7.40 13.72
C ARG A 101 -6.37 6.99 12.44
N TRP A 102 -7.17 6.55 11.46
CA TRP A 102 -6.75 6.45 10.07
C TRP A 102 -7.65 7.30 9.17
N THR A 103 -7.05 8.10 8.29
CA THR A 103 -7.71 9.00 7.34
C THR A 103 -7.37 8.57 5.92
N ASP A 104 -8.37 8.55 5.04
CA ASP A 104 -8.19 8.26 3.62
C ASP A 104 -8.04 9.52 2.77
N GLY A 105 -7.80 9.34 1.46
CA GLY A 105 -7.64 10.45 0.52
C GLY A 105 -8.89 11.31 0.31
N THR A 106 -10.07 10.85 0.76
CA THR A 106 -11.33 11.60 0.69
C THR A 106 -11.59 12.42 1.96
N GLN A 107 -10.62 12.47 2.88
CA GLN A 107 -10.76 13.03 4.23
C GLN A 107 -11.72 12.26 5.14
N SER A 108 -12.23 11.10 4.71
CA SER A 108 -12.96 10.21 5.59
C SER A 108 -11.98 9.58 6.58
N ASN A 109 -12.38 9.45 7.85
CA ASN A 109 -11.52 8.88 8.87
C ASN A 109 -12.24 7.83 9.71
N VAL A 110 -11.47 6.84 10.17
CA VAL A 110 -11.90 5.84 11.13
C VAL A 110 -11.09 6.06 12.40
N THR A 111 -11.79 6.34 13.50
CA THR A 111 -11.19 6.44 14.83
C THR A 111 -11.51 5.16 15.60
N CYS A 112 -10.46 4.44 15.99
CA CYS A 112 -10.54 3.18 16.71
C CYS A 112 -10.09 3.37 18.16
N THR A 113 -10.87 2.85 19.10
CA THR A 113 -10.54 2.82 20.53
C THR A 113 -10.09 1.40 20.90
N PHE A 114 -8.93 1.30 21.52
CA PHE A 114 -8.35 0.06 21.99
C PHE A 114 -8.30 0.07 23.52
N ASP A 115 -8.79 -0.99 24.12
CA ASP A 115 -8.70 -1.26 25.55
C ASP A 115 -7.78 -2.46 25.74
N GLU A 116 -6.71 -2.29 26.53
CA GLU A 116 -5.67 -3.30 26.73
C GLU A 116 -5.13 -3.87 25.39
N GLY A 117 -5.00 -3.01 24.37
CA GLY A 117 -4.49 -3.36 23.05
C GLY A 117 -5.47 -4.10 22.13
N LYS A 118 -6.73 -4.27 22.53
CA LYS A 118 -7.81 -4.88 21.72
C LYS A 118 -8.85 -3.85 21.32
N LEU A 119 -9.33 -3.95 20.08
CA LEU A 119 -10.33 -3.03 19.54
C LEU A 119 -11.67 -3.20 20.29
N SER A 120 -12.08 -2.16 21.00
CA SER A 120 -13.35 -2.12 21.75
C SER A 120 -14.46 -1.50 20.90
N THR A 121 -14.20 -0.32 20.34
CA THR A 121 -15.13 0.45 19.51
C THR A 121 -14.40 1.16 18.37
N TRP A 122 -15.14 1.49 17.31
CA TRP A 122 -14.65 2.33 16.24
C TRP A 122 -15.77 3.18 15.67
N VAL A 123 -15.41 4.34 15.13
CA VAL A 123 -16.34 5.30 14.52
C VAL A 123 -15.80 5.70 13.15
N LEU A 124 -16.64 5.57 12.13
CA LEU A 124 -16.38 6.12 10.80
C LEU A 124 -16.99 7.51 10.71
N TRP A 125 -16.15 8.52 10.46
CA TRP A 125 -16.57 9.87 10.11
C TRP A 125 -16.30 10.12 8.62
N ARG A 126 -17.26 10.73 7.93
CA ARG A 126 -17.16 11.12 6.54
C ARG A 126 -17.42 12.62 6.45
N PRO A 127 -16.65 13.40 5.68
CA PRO A 127 -17.03 14.77 5.38
C PRO A 127 -18.38 14.77 4.65
N GLU A 128 -19.24 15.74 4.99
CA GLU A 128 -20.46 16.02 4.22
C GLU A 128 -20.02 16.33 2.79
N GLN A 129 -20.33 15.42 1.88
CA GLN A 129 -20.06 15.64 0.48
C GLN A 129 -21.09 16.65 0.03
N THR A 130 -20.70 17.94 -0.02
CA THR A 130 -21.50 18.98 -0.65
C THR A 130 -21.85 18.47 -2.04
N ALA A 131 -23.08 17.99 -2.18
CA ALA A 131 -23.63 17.66 -3.46
C ALA A 131 -23.70 18.99 -4.19
N GLU A 132 -22.71 19.27 -5.03
CA GLU A 132 -22.94 20.13 -6.17
C GLU A 132 -24.07 19.45 -6.94
N THR A 133 -25.29 19.89 -6.64
CA THR A 133 -26.46 19.69 -7.48
C THR A 133 -26.04 20.15 -8.86
N VAL A 134 -25.66 19.20 -9.71
CA VAL A 134 -25.60 19.43 -11.13
C VAL A 134 -27.05 19.65 -11.54
N GLU A 135 -27.50 20.90 -11.47
CA GLU A 135 -28.75 21.35 -12.06
C GLU A 135 -28.69 20.94 -13.53
N THR A 136 -29.33 19.81 -13.82
CA THR A 136 -29.57 19.39 -15.19
C THR A 136 -30.55 20.43 -15.72
N PRO A 137 -30.22 21.25 -16.72
CA PRO A 137 -31.18 22.22 -17.23
C PRO A 137 -32.32 21.42 -17.83
N VAL A 138 -33.49 21.51 -17.20
CA VAL A 138 -34.75 20.99 -17.73
C VAL A 138 -34.96 21.68 -19.07
N THR A 139 -34.62 20.98 -20.15
CA THR A 139 -34.90 21.47 -21.50
C THR A 139 -36.40 21.26 -21.69
N GLU A 140 -37.15 22.33 -21.50
CA GLU A 140 -38.59 22.43 -21.71
C GLU A 140 -38.92 21.99 -23.15
N VAL A 141 -39.42 20.77 -23.30
CA VAL A 141 -39.98 20.28 -24.56
C VAL A 141 -41.34 20.92 -24.74
N LYS A 142 -41.38 22.03 -25.49
CA LYS A 142 -42.61 22.69 -25.93
C LYS A 142 -43.41 21.71 -26.82
N PRO A 143 -44.66 21.35 -26.48
CA PRO A 143 -45.48 20.57 -27.38
C PRO A 143 -45.89 21.46 -28.57
N SER A 144 -45.52 21.05 -29.78
CA SER A 144 -46.01 21.63 -31.02
C SER A 144 -47.40 21.07 -31.26
N VAL A 145 -48.42 21.91 -31.04
CA VAL A 145 -49.81 21.62 -31.38
C VAL A 145 -50.01 22.01 -32.85
N LEU A 146 -50.49 21.06 -33.65
CA LEU A 146 -51.09 21.29 -34.97
C LEU A 146 -52.55 21.71 -34.80
#